data_AF-A0A2P6P3N4-F1
#
_entry.id   AF-A0A2P6P3N4-F1
#
_cell.length_a   1.000
_cell.length_b   1.000
_cell.length_c   1.000
_cell.angle_alpha   90.00
_cell.angle_beta   90.00
_cell.angle_gamma   90.00
#
_symmetry.space_group_name_H-M   'P 1'
#
loop_
_entity.id
_entity.type
_entity.pdbx_description
1 polymer ?
#
loop_
_entity_poly.entity_id
_entity_poly.type
_entity_poly.pdbx_seq_one_letter_code
_entity_poly.pdbx_strand_id
1 'polypeptide(L)' 'MQLGLTIVRLVLAQLVHCFYWELPNGLLPQDLDMSKDFGLSLSKAKHLLAKPTYRLM' A
#
# COMPACT_ATOMS: atom_id res chain seq x y z
N MET A 1 -13.25 -3.39 20.33
CA MET A 1 -12.63 -2.77 19.13
C MET A 1 -11.22 -3.34 18.93
N GLN A 2 -11.07 -4.57 18.45
CA GLN A 2 -9.73 -5.17 18.20
C GLN A 2 -9.60 -5.74 16.80
N LEU A 3 -10.70 -6.25 16.23
CA LEU A 3 -10.71 -6.90 14.93
C LEU A 3 -10.10 -6.03 13.81
N GLY A 4 -10.44 -4.74 13.75
CA GLY A 4 -9.87 -3.83 12.74
C GLY A 4 -8.35 -3.71 12.83
N LEU A 5 -7.80 -3.57 14.04
CA LEU A 5 -6.35 -3.49 14.24
C LEU A 5 -5.67 -4.83 13.94
N THR A 6 -6.28 -5.94 14.32
CA THR A 6 -5.77 -7.29 14.02
C THR A 6 -5.71 -7.53 12.52
N ILE A 7 -6.77 -7.19 11.78
CA ILE A 7 -6.82 -7.35 10.32
C ILE A 7 -5.76 -6.48 9.66
N VAL A 8 -5.66 -5.20 10.02
CA VAL A 8 -4.65 -4.29 9.45
C VAL A 8 -3.24 -4.81 9.69
N ARG A 9 -2.93 -5.28 10.91
CA ARG A 9 -1.60 -5.84 11.23
C ARG A 9 -1.29 -7.10 10.42
N LEU A 10 -2.24 -8.03 10.33
CA LEU A 10 -2.04 -9.29 9.61
C LEU A 10 -1.80 -9.05 8.11
N VAL A 11 -2.64 -8.23 7.47
CA VAL A 11 -2.53 -7.91 6.05
C VAL A 11 -1.21 -7.19 5.76
N LEU A 12 -0.84 -6.19 6.57
CA LEU A 12 0.43 -5.47 6.38
C LEU A 12 1.64 -6.39 6.61
N ALA A 13 1.61 -7.27 7.61
CA ALA A 13 2.68 -8.22 7.86
C ALA A 13 2.88 -9.15 6.66
N GLN A 14 1.81 -9.69 6.08
CA GLN A 14 1.90 -10.54 4.89
C GLN A 14 2.45 -9.79 3.68
N LEU A 15 1.96 -8.57 3.41
CA LEU A 15 2.39 -7.77 2.25
C LEU A 15 3.87 -7.37 2.33
N VAL A 16 4.35 -6.96 3.51
CA VAL A 16 5.74 -6.52 3.69
C VAL A 16 6.71 -7.70 3.82
N HIS A 17 6.26 -8.83 4.37
CA HIS A 17 7.11 -10.01 4.54
C HIS A 17 7.30 -10.77 3.22
N CYS A 18 6.23 -10.98 2.46
CA CYS A 18 6.25 -11.88 1.30
C CYS A 18 6.73 -11.23 0.00
N PHE A 19 6.71 -9.89 -0.12
CA PHE A 19 6.95 -9.20 -1.38
C PHE A 19 7.97 -8.08 -1.27
N TYR A 20 8.81 -7.97 -2.29
CA TYR A 20 9.43 -6.71 -2.69
C TYR A 20 8.42 -5.89 -3.48
N TRP A 21 8.48 -4.56 -3.31
CA TRP A 21 7.55 -3.63 -3.94
C TRP A 21 8.29 -2.63 -4.82
N GLU A 22 7.82 -2.48 -6.05
CA GLU A 22 8.34 -1.52 -7.01
C GLU A 22 7.19 -0.64 -7.52
N LEU A 23 7.47 0.62 -7.84
CA LEU A 23 6.50 1.46 -8.53
C LEU A 23 6.47 1.10 -10.02
N PRO A 24 5.27 1.05 -10.63
CA PRO A 24 5.18 0.73 -12.05
C PRO A 24 5.82 1.83 -12.90
N ASN A 25 6.26 1.47 -14.11
CA ASN A 25 6.71 2.40 -15.15
C ASN A 25 7.90 3.29 -14.75
N GLY A 26 8.72 2.87 -13.78
CA GLY A 26 9.90 3.62 -13.35
C GLY A 26 9.58 4.91 -12.58
N LEU A 27 8.35 5.07 -12.09
CA LEU A 27 7.96 6.20 -11.24
C LEU A 27 8.83 6.27 -9.99
N LEU A 28 9.23 7.47 -9.62
CA LEU A 28 9.89 7.73 -8.35
C LEU A 28 8.86 8.05 -7.26
N PRO A 29 9.18 7.86 -5.97
CA PRO A 29 8.26 8.18 -4.88
C PRO A 29 7.77 9.63 -4.88
N GLN A 30 8.58 10.56 -5.38
CA GLN A 30 8.26 11.98 -5.50
C GLN A 30 7.24 12.29 -6.59
N ASP A 31 7.06 11.39 -7.56
CA ASP A 31 6.10 11.54 -8.65
C ASP A 31 4.68 11.12 -8.23
N LEU A 32 4.54 10.55 -7.03
CA LEU A 32 3.26 10.12 -6.48
C LEU A 32 2.42 11.31 -6.03
N ASP A 33 1.20 11.37 -6.53
CA ASP A 33 0.19 12.33 -6.08
C ASP A 33 -0.28 11.98 -4.65
N MET A 34 0.08 12.84 -3.70
CA MET A 34 -0.28 12.70 -2.28
C MET A 34 -1.52 13.50 -1.90
N SER A 35 -2.25 14.04 -2.87
CA SER A 35 -3.55 14.69 -2.61
C SER A 35 -4.55 13.69 -2.02
N LYS A 36 -5.49 14.20 -1.23
CA LYS A 36 -6.44 13.40 -0.44
C LYS A 36 -7.84 13.54 -1.02
N ASP A 37 -8.57 12.43 -1.02
CA ASP A 37 -10.00 12.42 -1.23
C ASP A 37 -10.71 12.28 0.12
N PHE A 38 -11.70 13.14 0.34
CA PHE A 38 -12.38 13.29 1.62
C PHE A 38 -13.79 12.68 1.54
N GLY A 39 -14.01 11.61 2.30
CA GLY A 39 -15.31 10.93 2.38
C GLY A 39 -15.50 10.28 3.76
N LEU A 40 -16.15 9.11 3.79
CA LEU A 40 -16.33 8.32 5.03
C LEU A 40 -14.99 7.98 5.72
N SER A 41 -13.93 7.80 4.94
CA SER A 41 -12.57 7.61 5.40
C SER A 41 -11.62 8.49 4.58
N LEU A 42 -10.47 8.84 5.15
CA LEU A 42 -9.43 9.60 4.45
C LEU A 42 -8.63 8.68 3.55
N SER A 43 -8.61 8.95 2.25
CA SER A 43 -7.86 8.16 1.27
C SER A 43 -7.06 9.06 0.32
N LYS A 44 -6.14 8.47 -0.46
CA LYS A 44 -5.45 9.22 -1.53
C LYS A 44 -6.40 9.45 -2.69
N ALA A 45 -6.37 10.64 -3.27
CA ALA A 45 -7.19 10.98 -4.44
C ALA A 45 -6.82 10.15 -5.67
N LYS A 46 -5.56 9.72 -5.77
CA LYS A 46 -5.12 8.72 -6.75
C LYS A 46 -4.66 7.45 -6.03
N HIS A 47 -5.14 6.31 -6.53
CA HIS A 47 -4.76 5.01 -5.98
C HIS A 47 -3.26 4.78 -6.11
N LEU A 48 -2.63 4.26 -5.04
CA LEU A 48 -1.25 3.82 -5.11
C LEU A 48 -1.19 2.51 -5.90
N LEU A 49 -0.45 2.53 -7.00
CA LEU A 49 -0.13 1.32 -7.76
C LEU A 49 1.27 0.86 -7.34
N ALA A 50 1.42 -0.43 -7.10
CA ALA A 50 2.70 -1.05 -6.80
C ALA A 50 2.73 -2.46 -7.40
N LYS A 51 3.89 -2.85 -7.92
CA LYS A 51 4.15 -4.17 -8.49
C LYS A 51 4.81 -5.03 -7.42
N PRO A 52 4.17 -6.11 -6.97
CA PRO A 52 4.80 -7.06 -6.05
C PRO A 52 5.71 -8.04 -6.81
N THR A 53 6.85 -8.35 -6.23
CA THR A 53 7.73 -9.45 -6.64
C THR A 53 7.99 -10.33 -5.42
N TYR A 54 7.81 -11.65 -5.55
CA TYR A 54 8.00 -12.56 -4.42
C TYR A 54 9.41 -12.44 -3.83
N ARG A 55 9.48 -12.25 -2.51
CA ARG A 55 10.73 -12.20 -1.75
C ARG A 55 11.14 -13.59 -1.24
N LEU A 56 10.16 -14.43 -0.96
CA LEU A 56 10.37 -15.80 -0.51
C LEU A 56 10.22 -16.71 -1.73
N MET A 57 11.31 -17.42 -2.05
CA MET A 57 11.29 -18.60 -2.94
C MET A 57 10.88 -19.83 -2.14
#